data_AF-F4G094-F1
#
_entry.id   AF-F4G094-F1
#
_cell.length_a   1.000
_cell.length_b   1.000
_cell.length_c   1.000
_cell.angle_alpha   90.00
_cell.angle_beta   90.00
_cell.angle_gamma   90.00
#
_symmetry.space_group_name_H-M   'P 1'
#
loop_
_entity.id
_entity.type
_entity.pdbx_description
1 polymer ?
#
loop_
_entity_poly.entity_id
_entity_poly.type
_entity_poly.pdbx_seq_one_letter_code
_entity_poly.pdbx_strand_id
1 'polypeptide(L)'
;MTVNAEGIREALNLGISEALYLGAEFLGLTLDNGMGLILRLSPEEEILNVMIMTRGELSLPLLGVFIRSDGEQYYIYNIDDIKKLNSVISENRKVMFVEVISGALEDFLREALQR
;
A
#
# COMPACT_ATOMS: atom_id res chain seq x y z
N MET A 1 11.44 15.59 -8.50
CA MET A 1 11.46 15.54 -7.03
C MET A 1 12.13 14.24 -6.64
N THR A 2 13.31 14.30 -6.05
CA THR A 2 14.09 13.13 -5.64
C THR A 2 13.66 12.80 -4.22
N VAL A 3 12.86 11.75 -4.04
CA VAL A 3 12.51 11.26 -2.70
C VAL A 3 13.77 10.63 -2.12
N ASN A 4 14.49 11.39 -1.29
CA ASN A 4 15.69 10.95 -0.60
C ASN A 4 15.26 10.35 0.74
N ALA A 5 14.83 9.08 0.69
CA ALA A 5 14.55 8.31 1.88
C ALA A 5 15.46 7.07 1.85
N GLU A 6 16.66 7.24 2.41
CA GLU A 6 17.57 6.13 2.70
C GLU A 6 16.79 5.06 3.48
N GLY A 7 16.73 3.84 2.93
CA GLY A 7 15.96 2.72 3.47
C GLY A 7 14.64 2.45 2.73
N ILE A 8 13.89 3.46 2.25
CA ILE A 8 12.62 3.22 1.54
C ILE A 8 12.87 2.52 0.20
N ARG A 9 13.87 2.98 -0.55
CA ARG A 9 14.17 2.41 -1.87
C ARG A 9 14.69 0.97 -1.75
N GLU A 10 15.52 0.67 -0.76
CA GLU A 10 16.01 -0.69 -0.52
C GLU A 10 14.89 -1.61 -0.01
N ALA A 11 14.08 -1.14 0.93
CA ALA A 11 12.96 -1.90 1.47
C ALA A 11 11.89 -2.19 0.40
N LEU A 12 11.64 -1.23 -0.50
CA LEU A 12 10.80 -1.44 -1.68
C LEU A 12 11.40 -2.46 -2.64
N ASN A 13 12.67 -2.32 -2.99
CA ASN A 13 13.33 -3.25 -3.93
C ASN A 13 13.33 -4.68 -3.38
N LEU A 14 13.63 -4.86 -2.08
CA LEU A 14 13.58 -6.17 -1.43
C LEU A 14 12.17 -6.73 -1.39
N GLY A 15 11.18 -5.92 -0.99
CA GLY A 15 9.78 -6.33 -0.94
C GLY A 15 9.21 -6.70 -2.31
N ILE A 16 9.54 -5.93 -3.35
CA ILE A 16 9.16 -6.23 -4.75
C ILE A 16 9.76 -7.56 -5.19
N SER A 17 11.06 -7.76 -4.95
CA SER A 17 11.75 -9.00 -5.32
C SER A 17 11.15 -10.22 -4.61
N GLU A 18 10.83 -10.10 -3.33
CA GLU A 18 10.17 -11.16 -2.55
C GLU A 18 8.74 -11.43 -3.04
N ALA A 19 7.95 -10.38 -3.29
CA ALA A 19 6.60 -10.51 -3.82
C ALA A 19 6.60 -11.27 -5.16
N LEU A 20 7.52 -10.94 -6.08
CA LEU A 20 7.65 -11.62 -7.36
C LEU A 20 8.09 -13.07 -7.23
N TYR A 21 9.07 -13.34 -6.36
CA TYR A 21 9.49 -14.70 -6.07
C TYR A 21 8.34 -15.58 -5.57
N LEU A 22 7.44 -15.00 -4.77
CA LEU A 22 6.25 -15.66 -4.23
C LEU A 22 5.03 -15.62 -5.16
N GLY A 23 5.11 -14.92 -6.30
CA GLY A 23 3.99 -14.71 -7.21
C GLY A 23 2.87 -13.83 -6.62
N ALA A 24 3.18 -13.01 -5.63
CA ALA A 24 2.23 -12.12 -4.97
C ALA A 24 2.00 -10.84 -5.77
N GLU A 25 0.74 -10.40 -5.81
CA GLU A 25 0.32 -9.21 -6.56
C GLU A 25 0.42 -7.92 -5.72
N PHE A 26 0.41 -8.02 -4.39
CA PHE A 26 0.29 -6.87 -3.50
C PHE A 26 1.42 -6.81 -2.47
N LEU A 27 1.97 -5.61 -2.28
CA LEU A 27 2.97 -5.29 -1.27
C LEU A 27 2.44 -4.24 -0.30
N GLY A 28 2.57 -4.50 1.00
CA GLY A 28 2.21 -3.59 2.07
C GLY A 28 3.43 -2.87 2.64
N LEU A 29 3.29 -1.59 2.93
CA LEU A 29 4.27 -0.75 3.59
C LEU A 29 3.61 -0.07 4.78
N THR A 30 4.10 -0.31 5.99
CA THR A 30 3.62 0.42 7.17
C THR A 30 4.49 1.65 7.38
N LEU A 31 3.87 2.83 7.47
CA LEU A 31 4.54 4.09 7.76
C LEU A 31 4.56 4.38 9.28
N ASP A 32 5.50 5.22 9.70
CA ASP A 32 5.68 5.64 11.10
C ASP A 32 4.47 6.39 11.71
N ASN A 33 3.57 6.91 10.87
CA ASN A 33 2.32 7.54 11.29
C ASN A 33 1.14 6.56 11.42
N GLY A 34 1.37 5.26 11.26
CA GLY A 34 0.35 4.22 11.34
C GLY A 34 -0.50 4.04 10.08
N MET A 35 -0.20 4.77 8.99
CA MET A 35 -0.81 4.53 7.68
C MET A 35 -0.10 3.40 6.95
N GLY A 36 -0.86 2.61 6.20
CA GLY A 36 -0.35 1.63 5.26
C GLY A 36 -0.36 2.18 3.83
N LEU A 37 0.70 1.92 3.06
CA LEU A 37 0.64 1.98 1.60
C LEU A 37 0.53 0.56 1.07
N ILE A 38 -0.32 0.38 0.07
CA ILE A 38 -0.49 -0.89 -0.63
C ILE A 38 -0.09 -0.64 -2.08
N LEU A 39 0.88 -1.39 -2.57
CA LEU A 39 1.31 -1.36 -3.96
C LEU A 39 0.77 -2.58 -4.67
N ARG A 40 0.13 -2.38 -5.82
CA ARG A 40 -0.19 -3.46 -6.76
C ARG A 40 0.94 -3.56 -7.77
N LEU A 41 1.53 -4.73 -7.94
CA LEU A 41 2.65 -4.99 -8.82
C LEU A 41 2.22 -5.75 -10.06
N SER A 42 2.86 -5.47 -11.19
CA SER A 42 2.80 -6.33 -12.37
C SER A 42 3.82 -7.48 -12.26
N PRO A 43 3.68 -8.53 -13.07
CA PRO A 43 4.70 -9.58 -13.19
C PRO A 43 6.09 -9.07 -13.62
N GLU A 44 6.15 -7.88 -14.23
CA GLU A 44 7.38 -7.21 -14.71
C GLU A 44 7.96 -6.21 -13.68
N GLU A 45 7.58 -6.33 -12.41
CA GLU A 45 8.03 -5.47 -11.31
C GLU A 45 7.53 -4.01 -11.38
N GLU A 46 6.53 -3.72 -12.21
CA GLU A 46 5.98 -2.36 -12.33
C GLU A 46 4.89 -2.09 -11.29
N ILE A 47 4.91 -0.90 -10.68
CA ILE A 47 3.83 -0.46 -9.78
C ILE A 47 2.63 -0.03 -10.62
N LEU A 48 1.58 -0.85 -10.63
CA LEU A 48 0.35 -0.61 -11.38
C LEU A 48 -0.62 0.32 -10.65
N ASN A 49 -0.64 0.23 -9.31
CA ASN A 49 -1.55 1.02 -8.48
C ASN A 49 -0.94 1.24 -7.08
N VAL A 50 -1.23 2.40 -6.49
CA VAL A 50 -0.91 2.74 -5.11
C VAL A 50 -2.20 3.04 -4.36
N MET A 51 -2.41 2.36 -3.24
CA MET A 51 -3.55 2.57 -2.35
C MET A 51 -3.06 2.94 -0.95
N ILE A 52 -3.95 3.54 -0.17
CA ILE A 52 -3.71 3.91 1.23
C ILE A 52 -4.66 3.15 2.11
N MET A 53 -4.14 2.50 3.13
CA MET A 53 -4.89 1.86 4.20
C MET A 53 -4.73 2.67 5.49
N THR A 54 -5.83 3.09 6.09
CA THR A 54 -5.80 3.88 7.34
C THR A 54 -7.06 3.64 8.16
N ARG A 55 -7.01 3.98 9.45
CA ARG A 55 -8.18 3.94 10.34
C ARG A 55 -9.04 5.20 10.26
N GLY A 56 -8.50 6.28 9.69
CA GLY A 56 -9.17 7.57 9.57
C GLY A 56 -9.74 7.80 8.17
N GLU A 57 -10.75 8.68 8.09
CA GLU A 57 -11.30 9.07 6.80
C GLU A 57 -10.37 10.02 6.04
N LEU A 58 -10.23 9.80 4.74
CA LEU A 58 -9.50 10.66 3.82
C LEU A 58 -10.41 11.16 2.71
N SER A 59 -10.14 12.37 2.21
CA SER A 59 -10.81 12.92 1.03
C SER A 59 -10.23 12.35 -0.27
N LEU A 60 -10.23 11.02 -0.37
CA LEU A 60 -9.77 10.25 -1.52
C LEU A 60 -10.89 9.30 -1.99
N PRO A 61 -10.85 8.80 -3.24
CA PRO A 61 -11.76 7.77 -3.70
C PRO A 61 -11.64 6.52 -2.81
N LEU A 62 -12.72 6.20 -2.09
CA LEU A 62 -12.78 5.02 -1.24
C LEU A 62 -12.92 3.78 -2.12
N LEU A 63 -11.97 2.86 -2.00
CA LEU A 63 -12.03 1.55 -2.63
C LEU A 63 -12.91 0.59 -1.80
N GLY A 64 -12.81 0.68 -0.46
CA GLY A 64 -13.72 -0.01 0.45
C GLY A 64 -13.24 0.00 1.90
N VAL A 65 -13.99 -0.68 2.77
CA VAL A 65 -13.67 -0.84 4.19
C VAL A 65 -13.35 -2.30 4.46
N PHE A 66 -12.10 -2.57 4.85
CA PHE A 66 -11.64 -3.88 5.27
C PHE A 66 -11.81 -4.02 6.77
N ILE A 67 -12.44 -5.12 7.20
CA ILE A 67 -12.59 -5.46 8.62
C ILE A 67 -11.62 -6.60 8.92
N ARG A 68 -10.62 -6.31 9.75
CA ARG A 68 -9.65 -7.31 10.17
C ARG A 68 -10.30 -8.31 11.12
N SER A 69 -9.69 -9.49 11.28
CA SER A 69 -10.19 -10.58 12.11
C SER A 69 -10.41 -10.22 13.59
N ASP A 70 -9.74 -9.19 14.10
CA ASP A 70 -9.92 -8.66 15.45
C ASP A 70 -11.03 -7.59 15.55
N GLY A 71 -11.74 -7.30 14.46
CA GLY A 71 -12.82 -6.32 14.38
C GLY A 71 -12.38 -4.91 14.04
N GLU A 72 -11.08 -4.66 13.91
CA GLU A 72 -10.55 -3.35 13.53
C GLU A 72 -10.90 -3.01 12.08
N GLN A 73 -11.39 -1.80 11.87
CA GLN A 73 -11.80 -1.31 10.55
C GLN A 73 -10.70 -0.46 9.93
N TYR A 74 -10.43 -0.73 8.66
CA TYR A 74 -9.47 -0.01 7.85
C TYR A 74 -10.12 0.44 6.55
N TYR A 75 -10.04 1.74 6.29
CA TYR A 75 -10.47 2.35 5.05
C TYR A 75 -9.33 2.24 4.04
N ILE A 76 -9.64 1.71 2.86
CA ILE A 76 -8.71 1.57 1.76
C ILE A 76 -9.11 2.54 0.65
N TYR A 77 -8.18 3.40 0.27
CA TYR A 77 -8.37 4.46 -0.71
C TYR A 77 -7.48 4.26 -1.92
N ASN A 78 -7.99 4.57 -3.11
CA ASN A 78 -7.19 4.60 -4.33
C ASN A 78 -6.43 5.93 -4.44
N ILE A 79 -5.20 5.90 -4.93
CA ILE A 79 -4.47 7.11 -5.30
C ILE A 79 -4.44 7.23 -6.83
N ASP A 80 -5.37 8.02 -7.36
CA ASP A 80 -5.44 8.26 -8.81
C ASP A 80 -4.32 9.21 -9.33
N ASP A 81 -3.73 10.01 -8.44
CA ASP A 81 -2.65 10.93 -8.76
C ASP A 81 -1.56 10.85 -7.69
N ILE A 82 -0.42 10.25 -8.06
CA ILE A 82 0.72 10.06 -7.17
C ILE A 82 1.29 11.37 -6.62
N LYS A 83 1.03 12.52 -7.27
CA LYS A 83 1.42 13.83 -6.75
C LYS A 83 0.68 14.17 -5.45
N LYS A 84 -0.51 13.59 -5.23
CA LYS A 84 -1.28 13.76 -3.99
C LYS A 84 -0.74 12.91 -2.85
N LEU A 85 0.07 11.90 -3.12
CA LEU A 85 0.60 10.99 -2.10
C LEU A 85 1.25 11.78 -0.95
N ASN A 86 2.19 12.68 -1.25
CA ASN A 86 2.89 13.48 -0.23
C ASN A 86 1.94 14.35 0.60
N SER A 87 0.87 14.89 0.00
CA SER A 87 -0.12 15.69 0.73
C SER A 87 -0.95 14.86 1.70
N VAL A 88 -1.11 13.56 1.42
CA VAL A 88 -1.94 12.65 2.21
C VAL A 88 -1.10 11.98 3.30
N ILE A 89 0.10 11.50 2.96
CA ILE A 89 0.98 10.85 3.94
C ILE A 89 1.81 11.84 4.75
N SER A 90 1.85 13.13 4.41
CA SER A 90 2.79 14.14 4.94
C SER A 90 4.25 13.91 4.53
N GLU A 91 5.06 14.96 4.55
CA GLU A 91 6.47 14.89 4.15
C GLU A 91 7.34 14.11 5.15
N ASN A 92 8.46 13.54 4.66
CA ASN A 92 9.50 12.86 5.44
C ASN A 92 9.05 11.62 6.24
N ARG A 93 8.05 10.88 5.76
CA ARG A 93 7.63 9.62 6.36
C ARG A 93 8.68 8.53 6.24
N LYS A 94 8.72 7.67 7.26
CA LYS A 94 9.59 6.50 7.31
C LYS A 94 8.78 5.23 7.13
N VAL A 95 9.26 4.34 6.28
CA VAL A 95 8.75 2.96 6.20
C VAL A 95 9.29 2.19 7.40
N MET A 96 8.37 1.67 8.22
CA MET A 96 8.67 0.87 9.40
C MET A 96 8.76 -0.62 9.06
N PHE A 97 7.86 -1.09 8.20
CA PHE A 97 7.75 -2.50 7.80
C PHE A 97 7.33 -2.63 6.34
N VAL A 98 7.81 -3.69 5.70
CA VAL A 98 7.40 -4.13 4.36
C VAL A 98 6.94 -5.57 4.47
N GLU A 99 5.81 -5.89 3.89
CA GLU A 99 5.26 -7.25 3.90
C GLU A 99 4.55 -7.57 2.58
N VAL A 100 4.59 -8.84 2.20
CA VAL A 100 3.75 -9.35 1.12
C VAL A 100 2.33 -9.51 1.64
N ILE A 101 1.36 -8.91 0.96
CA ILE A 101 -0.05 -9.01 1.35
C ILE A 101 -0.60 -10.32 0.82
N SER A 102 -1.21 -11.10 1.71
CA SER A 102 -1.81 -12.41 1.39
C SER A 102 -3.10 -12.64 2.17
N GLY A 103 -3.87 -13.65 1.76
CA GLY A 103 -5.08 -14.11 2.45
C GLY A 103 -6.23 -13.11 2.35
N ALA A 104 -6.96 -12.88 3.46
CA ALA A 104 -8.22 -12.14 3.43
C ALA A 104 -8.10 -10.69 2.91
N LEU A 105 -6.97 -10.01 3.16
CA LEU A 105 -6.74 -8.67 2.63
C LEU A 105 -6.46 -8.72 1.12
N GLU A 106 -5.71 -9.71 0.65
CA GLU A 106 -5.47 -9.93 -0.78
C GLU A 106 -6.79 -10.18 -1.52
N ASP A 107 -7.62 -11.10 -1.03
CA ASP A 107 -8.92 -11.43 -1.62
C ASP A 107 -9.81 -10.18 -1.71
N PHE A 108 -9.87 -9.39 -0.62
CA PHE A 108 -10.60 -8.13 -0.58
C PHE A 108 -10.11 -7.14 -1.66
N LEU A 109 -8.79 -6.96 -1.80
CA LEU A 109 -8.21 -6.03 -2.78
C LEU A 109 -8.49 -6.49 -4.22
N ARG A 110 -8.36 -7.79 -4.50
CA ARG A 110 -8.67 -8.36 -5.82
C ARG A 110 -10.12 -8.13 -6.20
N GLU A 111 -11.06 -8.39 -5.29
CA GLU A 111 -12.47 -8.16 -5.53
C GLU A 111 -12.79 -6.66 -5.73
N ALA A 112 -12.20 -5.79 -4.92
CA ALA A 112 -12.46 -4.36 -4.99
C ALA A 112 -11.93 -3.72 -6.28
N LEU A 113 -10.81 -4.22 -6.81
CA LEU A 113 -10.19 -3.71 -8.05
C LEU A 113 -10.77 -4.30 -9.34
N GLN A 114 -11.57 -5.37 -9.25
CA GLN A 114 -12.29 -5.95 -10.41
C GLN A 114 -13.65 -5.28 -10.67
N ARG A 115 -14.12 -4.44 -9.74
CA ARG A 115 -15.37 -3.67 -9.84
C ARG A 115 -15.14 -2.33 -10.52
#